data_AF-A0A922M2G5-F1
#
_entry.id   AF-A0A922M2G5-F1
#
_cell.length_a   1.000
_cell.length_b   1.000
_cell.length_c   1.000
_cell.angle_alpha   90.00
_cell.angle_beta   90.00
_cell.angle_gamma   90.00
#
_symmetry.space_group_name_H-M   'P 1'
#
loop_
_entity.id
_entity.type
_entity.pdbx_description
1 polymer ?
#
loop_
_entity_poly.entity_id
_entity_poly.type
_entity_poly.pdbx_seq_one_letter_code
_entity_poly.pdbx_strand_id
1 'polypeptide(L)' 'MALRLLSKLNVRPELRGVVNLSSAAAPATLSDFDVQHKTPVVRKQHLVPKAHYGGRHAVTMLPGGGIGPECMGYVRDIFK' A
#
# COMPACT_ATOMS: atom_id res chain seq x y z
N MET A 1 34.18 -27.80 -1.65
CA MET A 1 33.83 -27.45 -0.26
C MET A 1 33.81 -25.92 -0.02
N ALA A 2 33.37 -25.11 -1.00
CA ALA A 2 33.42 -23.63 -0.94
C ALA A 2 32.05 -22.92 -1.01
N LEU A 3 30.95 -23.67 -1.16
CA LEU A 3 29.59 -23.11 -1.31
C LEU A 3 28.89 -22.77 0.03
N ARG A 4 29.58 -22.94 1.18
CA ARG A 4 29.01 -22.64 2.52
C ARG A 4 29.51 -21.32 3.14
N LEU A 5 30.33 -20.55 2.42
CA LEU A 5 30.88 -19.27 2.91
C LEU A 5 30.15 -18.02 2.39
N LEU A 6 29.25 -18.15 1.42
CA LEU A 6 28.50 -17.03 0.84
C LEU A 6 27.31 -16.55 1.71
N SER A 7 26.96 -17.28 2.78
CA SER A 7 25.88 -16.89 3.70
C SER A 7 26.27 -15.82 4.72
N LYS A 8 27.54 -15.39 4.74
CA LYS A 8 28.06 -14.37 5.67
C LYS A 8 28.52 -13.07 5.00
N LEU A 9 28.15 -12.81 3.75
CA LEU A 9 28.30 -11.48 3.18
C LEU A 9 27.09 -10.64 3.59
N ASN A 10 27.30 -9.82 4.62
CA ASN A 10 26.36 -8.84 5.11
C ASN A 10 25.92 -7.92 3.95
N VAL A 11 24.73 -8.20 3.40
CA VAL A 11 24.14 -7.46 2.29
C VAL A 11 23.93 -6.02 2.75
N ARG A 12 24.77 -5.10 2.26
CA ARG A 12 24.65 -3.68 2.56
C ARG A 12 23.25 -3.18 2.13
N PRO A 13 22.49 -2.52 3.01
CA PRO A 13 21.11 -2.09 2.71
C PRO A 13 21.04 -1.08 1.56
N GLU A 14 22.14 -0.36 1.28
CA GLU A 14 22.31 0.57 0.15
C GLU A 14 22.08 -0.08 -1.22
N LEU A 15 22.46 -1.35 -1.41
CA LEU A 15 22.32 -2.02 -2.72
C LEU A 15 20.88 -2.44 -3.04
N ARG A 16 19.97 -2.47 -2.05
CA ARG A 16 18.53 -2.68 -2.32
C ARG A 16 17.88 -1.48 -3.00
N GLY A 17 18.43 -0.26 -2.83
CA GLY A 17 17.88 0.95 -3.43
C GLY A 17 18.18 1.08 -4.93
N VAL A 18 19.28 0.47 -5.39
CA VAL A 18 19.81 0.68 -6.75
C VAL A 18 19.13 -0.21 -7.80
N VAL A 19 18.53 -1.34 -7.41
CA VAL A 19 17.87 -2.28 -8.35
C VAL A 19 16.56 -1.70 -8.93
N ASN A 20 16.04 -0.61 -8.37
CA ASN A 20 14.79 0.00 -8.83
C ASN A 20 14.99 1.19 -9.79
N LEU A 21 16.22 1.47 -10.24
CA LEU A 21 16.52 2.59 -11.15
C LEU A 21 16.28 2.28 -12.63
N SER A 22 16.00 1.02 -13.00
CA SER A 22 15.73 0.62 -14.38
C SER A 22 14.24 0.36 -14.64
N SER A 23 13.41 1.39 -14.51
CA SER A 23 12.19 1.48 -15.31
C SER A 23 11.87 2.93 -15.64
N ALA A 24 12.87 3.61 -16.23
CA ALA A 24 12.62 4.72 -17.11
C ALA A 24 11.98 4.18 -18.40
N ALA A 25 10.67 3.93 -18.37
CA ALA A 25 9.86 3.77 -19.57
C ALA A 25 8.87 4.93 -19.58
N ALA A 26 8.87 5.66 -20.70
CA ALA A 26 8.15 6.92 -20.93
C ALA A 26 6.72 6.94 -20.38
N PRO A 27 6.21 8.10 -19.92
CA PRO A 27 4.80 8.22 -19.57
C PRO A 27 3.97 8.09 -20.85
N ALA A 28 3.47 6.88 -21.12
CA ALA A 28 2.39 6.70 -22.06
C ALA A 28 1.22 7.55 -21.55
N THR A 29 0.77 8.51 -22.37
CA THR A 29 -0.36 9.40 -22.14
C THR A 29 -1.68 8.63 -22.19
N LEU A 30 -1.82 7.61 -21.38
CA LEU A 30 -3.03 6.82 -21.25
C LEU A 30 -3.80 7.35 -20.05
N SER A 31 -5.06 7.68 -20.28
CA SER A 31 -5.93 8.21 -19.23
C SER A 31 -6.08 7.17 -18.13
N ASP A 32 -6.16 7.62 -16.88
CA ASP A 32 -6.28 6.74 -15.71
C ASP A 32 -7.55 5.86 -15.76
N PHE A 33 -8.51 6.24 -16.62
CA PHE A 33 -9.76 5.50 -16.87
C PHE A 33 -9.60 4.31 -17.84
N ASP A 34 -8.58 4.31 -18.71
CA ASP A 34 -8.35 3.24 -19.69
C ASP A 34 -7.70 1.98 -19.07
N VAL A 35 -7.30 2.05 -17.80
CA VAL A 35 -6.51 1.01 -17.11
C VAL A 35 -7.37 -0.09 -16.45
N GLN A 36 -8.70 0.02 -16.45
CA GLN A 36 -9.59 -1.02 -15.93
C GLN A 36 -10.33 -1.64 -17.12
N HIS A 37 -10.30 -2.95 -17.39
CA HIS A 37 -11.23 -3.94 -16.82
C HIS A 37 -10.93 -5.42 -17.20
N LYS A 38 -9.69 -5.86 -17.46
CA LYS A 38 -9.47 -7.31 -17.79
C LYS A 38 -8.43 -8.06 -16.99
N THR A 39 -7.45 -7.38 -16.42
CA THR A 39 -6.49 -8.00 -15.48
C THR A 39 -6.05 -6.87 -14.57
N PRO A 40 -6.29 -6.94 -13.25
CA PRO A 40 -5.67 -5.98 -12.37
C PRO A 40 -4.16 -6.22 -12.49
N VAL A 41 -3.47 -5.36 -13.24
CA VAL A 41 -2.04 -5.23 -13.07
C VAL A 41 -1.91 -4.79 -11.62
N VAL A 42 -1.56 -5.72 -10.74
CA VAL A 42 -1.20 -5.43 -9.36
C VAL A 42 0.11 -4.66 -9.43
N ARG A 43 0.01 -3.39 -9.85
CA ARG A 43 1.06 -2.41 -9.67
C ARG A 43 1.27 -2.41 -8.17
N LYS A 44 2.49 -2.74 -7.73
CA LYS A 44 2.88 -2.59 -6.34
C LYS A 44 2.75 -1.11 -6.02
N GLN A 45 1.56 -0.70 -5.58
CA GLN A 45 1.32 0.65 -5.12
C GLN A 45 2.28 0.88 -3.96
N HIS A 46 3.04 1.96 -4.02
CA HIS A 46 3.79 2.42 -2.88
C HIS A 46 2.82 2.52 -1.69
N LEU A 47 3.25 2.13 -0.50
CA LEU A 47 2.42 2.20 0.69
C LEU A 47 1.89 3.63 0.84
N VAL A 48 0.56 3.79 0.78
CA VAL A 48 -0.08 5.10 0.96
C VAL A 48 0.12 5.51 2.41
N PRO A 49 0.59 6.75 2.69
CA PRO A 49 0.73 7.22 4.05
C PRO A 49 -0.62 7.17 4.76
N LYS A 50 -0.64 6.68 6.01
CA LYS A 50 -1.87 6.60 6.80
C LYS A 50 -2.32 8.01 7.15
N ALA A 51 -3.62 8.28 7.00
CA ALA A 51 -4.19 9.55 7.40
C ALA A 51 -4.12 9.68 8.94
N HIS A 52 -3.18 10.51 9.41
CA HIS A 52 -2.92 10.75 10.83
C HIS A 52 -2.55 12.22 11.02
N TYR A 53 -3.30 12.90 11.88
CA TYR A 53 -3.14 14.32 12.14
C TYR A 53 -3.22 14.56 13.64
N GLY A 54 -2.21 15.22 14.22
CA GLY A 54 -2.22 15.62 15.63
C GLY A 54 -2.44 14.45 16.62
N GLY A 55 -1.90 13.26 16.32
CA GLY A 55 -2.07 12.07 17.16
C GLY A 55 -3.32 11.24 16.86
N ARG A 56 -4.20 11.68 15.95
CA ARG A 56 -5.47 11.01 15.64
C ARG A 56 -5.48 10.40 14.25
N HIS A 57 -5.94 9.16 14.15
CA HIS A 57 -6.16 8.49 12.86
C HIS A 57 -7.48 8.92 12.25
N ALA A 58 -7.47 9.26 10.96
CA ALA A 58 -8.70 9.44 10.19
C ALA A 58 -9.01 8.12 9.47
N VAL A 59 -10.15 7.51 9.81
CA VAL A 59 -10.60 6.23 9.26
C VAL A 59 -11.99 6.41 8.64
N THR A 60 -12.18 5.91 7.43
CA THR A 60 -13.49 5.90 6.77
C THR A 60 -14.34 4.75 7.31
N MET A 61 -15.53 5.05 7.83
CA MET A 61 -16.52 4.04 8.19
C MET A 61 -17.47 3.78 7.02
N LEU A 62 -17.68 2.51 6.69
CA LEU A 62 -18.67 2.06 5.70
C LEU A 62 -19.79 1.33 6.44
N PRO A 63 -20.89 2.01 6.81
CA PRO A 63 -21.94 1.41 7.63
C PRO A 63 -22.78 0.38 6.89
N GLY A 64 -22.83 0.40 5.55
CA GLY A 64 -23.66 -0.52 4.76
C GLY A 64 -25.17 -0.25 4.94
N GLY A 65 -25.99 -1.29 4.74
CA GLY A 65 -27.45 -1.27 4.92
C GLY A 65 -27.92 -2.22 6.02
N GLY A 66 -29.24 -2.39 6.17
CA GLY A 66 -29.80 -3.18 7.28
C GLY A 66 -29.51 -2.51 8.63
N ILE A 67 -29.07 -3.28 9.63
CA ILE A 67 -28.74 -2.80 10.99
C ILE A 67 -27.35 -2.11 11.09
N GLY A 68 -26.66 -1.97 9.96
CA GLY A 68 -25.30 -1.44 9.88
C GLY A 68 -25.15 0.00 10.41
N PRO A 69 -26.03 0.95 10.04
CA PRO A 69 -26.02 2.32 10.57
C PRO A 69 -26.21 2.40 12.09
N GLU A 70 -27.08 1.56 12.66
CA GLU A 70 -27.36 1.50 14.10
C GLU A 70 -26.17 0.96 14.88
N CYS A 71 -25.61 -0.17 14.43
CA CYS A 71 -24.41 -0.76 15.04
C CYS A 71 -23.21 0.19 14.97
N MET A 72 -23.01 0.89 13.86
CA MET A 72 -21.95 1.90 13.72
C MET A 72 -22.20 3.14 14.59
N GLY A 73 -23.45 3.42 14.96
CA GLY A 73 -23.80 4.36 16.03
C GLY A 73 -23.10 4.00 17.33
N TYR A 74 -23.32 2.77 17.81
CA TYR A 74 -22.72 2.29 19.06
C TYR A 74 -21.19 2.27 19.02
N VAL A 75 -20.58 1.90 17.89
CA VAL A 75 -19.12 1.96 17.74
C VAL A 75 -18.61 3.39 17.96
N ARG A 76 -19.28 4.42 17.41
CA ARG A 76 -18.88 5.81 17.67
C ARG A 76 -19.02 6.19 19.13
N ASP A 77 -20.07 5.73 19.81
CA ASP A 77 -20.29 6.07 21.21
C ASP A 77 -19.28 5.40 22.15
N ILE A 78 -18.83 4.19 21.83
CA ILE A 78 -17.81 3.46 22.59
C ILE A 78 -16.41 4.09 22.42
N PHE A 79 -16.10 4.58 21.22
CA PHE A 79 -14.78 5.13 20.87
C PHE A 79 -14.67 6.67 20.96
N LYS A 80 -15.68 7.34 21.50
CA LYS A 80 -15.65 8.77 21.84
C LYS A 80 -14.68 9.05 22.98
#